data_AF-X1G0Q8-F1
#
_entry.id   AF-X1G0Q8-F1
#
_cell.length_a   1.000
_cell.length_b   1.000
_cell.length_c   1.000
_cell.angle_alpha   90.00
_cell.angle_beta   90.00
_cell.angle_gamma   90.00
#
_symmetry.space_group_name_H-M   'P 1'
#
loop_
_entity.id
_entity.type
_entity.pdbx_description
1 polymer ?
#
loop_
_entity_poly.entity_id
_entity_poly.type
_entity_poly.pdbx_seq_one_letter_code
_entity_poly.pdbx_strand_id
1 'polypeptide(L)' 'MEIKTMPNIFREAKQLLDKRDAGGKITWDEFQLINEALLPLNFPYGPFPEEMPIGECLEDLARIVEEGDSGNRN' A
#
# COMPACT_ATOMS: atom_id res chain seq x y z
N MET A 1 -8.69 2.74 21.68
CA MET A 1 -7.98 3.74 20.87
C MET A 1 -8.31 3.43 19.42
N GLU A 2 -9.19 4.22 18.80
CA GLU A 2 -9.38 4.14 17.36
C GLU A 2 -8.20 4.87 16.72
N ILE A 3 -7.26 4.12 16.16
CA ILE A 3 -6.25 4.70 15.27
C ILE A 3 -7.04 5.10 14.03
N LYS A 4 -7.41 6.39 13.93
CA LYS A 4 -7.77 6.98 12.64
C LYS A 4 -6.49 6.96 11.80
N THR A 5 -6.22 5.84 11.16
CA THR A 5 -5.22 5.78 10.10
C THR A 5 -5.65 6.81 9.07
N MET A 6 -4.77 7.78 8.82
CA MET A 6 -4.92 8.65 7.66
C MET A 6 -5.18 7.78 6.43
N PRO A 7 -6.00 8.22 5.45
CA PRO A 7 -6.20 7.47 4.23
C PRO A 7 -4.84 7.14 3.61
N ASN A 8 -4.46 5.87 3.63
CA ASN A 8 -3.17 5.40 3.18
C ASN A 8 -3.43 4.42 2.03
N ILE A 9 -3.20 4.90 0.82
CA ILE A 9 -3.45 4.16 -0.41
C ILE A 9 -2.72 2.81 -0.42
N PHE A 10 -1.54 2.71 0.21
CA PHE A 10 -0.77 1.47 0.27
C PHE A 10 -1.42 0.45 1.21
N ARG A 11 -1.93 0.89 2.36
CA ARG A 11 -2.66 0.04 3.32
C ARG A 11 -3.97 -0.46 2.72
N GLU A 12 -4.70 0.43 2.03
CA GLU A 12 -5.94 0.08 1.35
C GLU A 12 -5.69 -0.88 0.18
N ALA A 13 -4.68 -0.64 -0.65
CA ALA A 13 -4.29 -1.55 -1.72
C ALA A 13 -3.92 -2.94 -1.19
N LYS A 14 -3.18 -3.03 -0.07
CA LYS A 14 -2.87 -4.32 0.58
C LYS A 14 -4.15 -5.06 1.00
N GLN A 15 -5.08 -4.37 1.66
CA GLN A 15 -6.35 -4.97 2.08
C GLN A 15 -7.18 -5.46 0.89
N LEU A 16 -7.17 -4.74 -0.23
CA LEU A 16 -7.86 -5.15 -1.46
C LEU A 16 -7.18 -6.36 -2.14
N LEU A 17 -5.86 -6.45 -2.08
CA LEU A 17 -5.12 -7.64 -2.52
C LEU A 17 -5.45 -8.85 -1.63
N ASP A 18 -5.40 -8.69 -0.30
CA ASP A 18 -5.76 -9.75 0.65
C ASP A 18 -7.20 -10.23 0.42
N LYS A 19 -8.14 -9.29 0.20
CA LYS A 19 -9.54 -9.57 -0.17
C LYS A 19 -9.62 -10.38 -1.46
N ARG A 20 -8.89 -9.99 -2.50
CA ARG A 20 -8.86 -10.69 -3.80
C ARG A 20 -8.30 -12.10 -3.65
N ASP A 21 -7.21 -12.25 -2.91
CA ASP A 21 -6.51 -13.53 -2.73
C ASP A 21 -7.34 -14.51 -1.88
N ALA A 22 -8.19 -14.00 -0.99
CA ALA A 22 -9.24 -14.78 -0.29
C ALA A 22 -10.46 -15.15 -1.17
N GLY A 23 -10.45 -14.81 -2.46
CA GLY A 23 -11.55 -15.06 -3.40
C GLY A 23 -12.64 -13.99 -3.40
N GLY A 24 -12.42 -12.86 -2.73
CA GLY A 24 -13.32 -11.71 -2.73
C GLY A 24 -13.34 -10.99 -4.07
N LYS A 25 -14.50 -10.45 -4.45
CA LYS A 25 -14.63 -9.63 -5.66
C LYS A 25 -14.10 -8.23 -5.40
N ILE A 26 -13.30 -7.72 -6.34
CA ILE A 26 -12.88 -6.32 -6.38
C ILE A 26 -13.63 -5.56 -7.48
N THR A 27 -14.01 -4.31 -7.21
CA THR A 27 -14.61 -3.43 -8.23
C THR A 27 -13.54 -2.85 -9.15
N TRP A 28 -13.96 -2.18 -10.22
CA TRP A 28 -13.03 -1.47 -11.10
C TRP A 28 -12.28 -0.35 -10.37
N ASP A 29 -12.97 0.41 -9.53
CA ASP A 29 -12.36 1.51 -8.77
C ASP A 29 -11.34 0.98 -7.74
N GLU A 30 -11.66 -0.13 -7.06
CA GLU A 30 -10.74 -0.83 -6.16
C GLU A 30 -9.50 -1.34 -6.93
N PHE A 31 -9.69 -1.84 -8.16
CA PHE A 31 -8.58 -2.26 -9.01
C PHE A 31 -7.71 -1.08 -9.47
N GLN A 32 -8.31 0.08 -9.78
CA GLN A 32 -7.56 1.29 -10.11
C GLN A 32 -6.72 1.76 -8.91
N LEU A 33 -7.27 1.73 -7.70
CA LEU A 33 -6.55 2.08 -6.47
C LEU A 33 -5.34 1.17 -6.25
N ILE A 34 -5.49 -0.15 -6.45
CA ILE A 34 -4.37 -1.08 -6.40
C ILE A 34 -3.30 -0.66 -7.41
N ASN A 35 -3.65 -0.42 -8.67
CA ASN A 35 -2.66 -0.05 -9.69
C ASN A 35 -1.92 1.25 -9.36
N GLU A 36 -2.62 2.25 -8.83
CA GLU A 36 -2.02 3.51 -8.40
C GLU A 36 -1.01 3.29 -7.26
N ALA A 37 -1.36 2.46 -6.27
CA ALA A 37 -0.47 2.11 -5.16
C ALA A 37 0.78 1.32 -5.60
N LEU A 38 0.73 0.63 -6.74
CA LEU A 38 1.86 -0.13 -7.27
C LEU A 38 2.81 0.70 -8.16
N LEU A 39 2.42 1.91 -8.59
CA LEU A 39 3.28 2.77 -9.42
C LEU A 39 4.68 3.01 -8.83
N PRO A 40 4.84 3.27 -7.51
CA PRO A 40 6.17 3.46 -6.91
C PRO A 40 7.04 2.20 -6.94
N LEU A 41 6.44 1.01 -7.03
CA LEU A 41 7.16 -0.26 -7.10
C LEU A 41 7.67 -0.58 -8.51
N ASN A 42 7.16 0.10 -9.53
CA ASN A 42 7.47 -0.18 -10.93
C ASN A 42 8.66 0.63 -11.46
N PHE A 43 9.35 1.39 -10.60
CA PHE A 43 10.53 2.15 -10.98
C PHE A 43 11.77 1.23 -11.06
N PRO A 44 12.55 1.29 -12.16
CA PRO A 44 13.86 0.64 -12.18
C PRO A 44 14.71 1.24 -11.06
N TYR A 45 15.29 0.38 -10.22
CA TYR A 45 15.97 0.74 -8.95
C TYR A 45 15.04 1.19 -7.80
N GLY A 46 13.81 0.67 -7.76
CA GLY A 46 12.91 0.86 -6.64
C GLY A 46 13.54 0.46 -5.28
N PRO A 47 12.99 0.95 -4.15
CA PRO A 47 13.58 0.74 -2.82
C PRO A 47 13.49 -0.70 -2.31
N PHE A 48 12.83 -1.61 -3.04
CA PHE A 48 12.59 -2.98 -2.64
C PHE A 48 13.28 -3.99 -3.57
N PRO A 49 13.70 -5.15 -3.06
CA PRO A 49 14.19 -6.26 -3.88
C PRO A 49 13.11 -6.74 -4.87
N GLU A 50 13.52 -7.13 -6.09
CA GLU A 50 12.59 -7.63 -7.13
C GLU A 50 11.81 -8.89 -6.70
N GLU A 51 12.36 -9.68 -5.78
CA GLU A 51 11.73 -10.92 -5.27
C GLU A 51 10.79 -10.68 -4.08
N MET A 52 10.71 -9.47 -3.56
CA MET A 52 9.85 -9.17 -2.40
C MET A 52 8.37 -9.26 -2.81
N PRO A 53 7.51 -9.96 -2.05
CA PRO A 53 6.08 -10.03 -2.32
C PRO A 53 5.46 -8.62 -2.34
N ILE A 54 4.61 -8.35 -3.32
CA ILE A 54 3.92 -7.06 -3.47
C ILE A 54 3.20 -6.63 -2.18
N GLY A 55 2.58 -7.58 -1.47
CA GLY A 55 1.90 -7.30 -0.20
C GLY A 55 2.84 -6.80 0.89
N GLU A 56 4.08 -7.29 0.95
CA GLU A 56 5.11 -6.82 1.89
C GLU A 56 5.63 -5.44 1.48
N CYS A 57 5.87 -5.21 0.18
CA CYS A 57 6.24 -3.89 -0.33
C CYS A 57 5.19 -2.81 0.02
N LEU A 58 3.90 -3.13 -0.11
CA LEU A 58 2.80 -2.23 0.23
C LEU A 58 2.71 -1.97 1.75
N GLU A 59 2.99 -2.97 2.58
CA GLU A 59 3.03 -2.80 4.03
C GLU A 59 4.17 -1.88 4.47
N ASP A 60 5.35 -2.04 3.89
CA ASP A 60 6.49 -1.17 4.15
C ASP A 60 6.26 0.26 3.66
N LEU A 61 5.71 0.44 2.46
CA LEU A 61 5.30 1.77 1.97
C LEU A 61 4.25 2.41 2.87
N ALA A 62 3.26 1.63 3.32
CA ALA A 62 2.24 2.12 4.22
C ALA A 62 2.86 2.64 5.53
N ARG A 63 3.79 1.86 6.10
CA ARG A 63 4.52 2.24 7.30
C ARG A 63 5.38 3.49 7.09
N ILE A 64 6.12 3.59 5.98
CA ILE A 64 6.94 4.77 5.65
C ILE A 64 6.08 6.04 5.61
N VAL A 65 4.90 5.99 4.98
CA VAL A 65 3.98 7.14 4.93
C VAL A 65 3.45 7.51 6.30
N GLU A 66 3.05 6.52 7.11
CA GLU A 66 2.49 6.74 8.43
C GLU A 66 3.53 7.28 9.44
N GLU A 67 4.76 6.77 9.36
CA GLU A 67 5.87 7.22 10.20
C GLU A 67 6.45 8.55 9.71
N GLY A 68 6.47 8.78 8.39
CA GLY A 68 6.91 10.04 7.77
C GLY A 68 6.00 11.23 8.11
N ASP A 69 4.70 10.99 8.30
CA ASP A 69 3.74 12.01 8.76
C ASP A 69 3.94 12.38 10.25
N SER A 70 4.63 11.53 11.02
CA SER A 70 4.97 11.82 12.42
C SER A 70 6.18 12.76 12.58
N GLY A 71 6.84 13.16 11.48
CA GLY A 71 8.11 13.87 11.49
C GLY A 71 8.08 15.38 11.19
N ASN A 72 6.94 16.00 10.86
CA ASN A 72 6.90 17.42 10.49
C ASN A 72 5.88 18.24 11.32
N ARG A 73 6.16 18.33 12.62
CA ARG A 73 5.65 19.39 13.51
C ARG A 73 6.79 19.89 14.39
N ASN A 74 7.68 20.72 13.83
CA ASN A 74 8.50 21.63 14.61
C ASN A 74 8.94 22.83 13.77
#